data_AF-U6SNH4-F1
#
_entry.id   AF-U6SNH4-F1
#
_cell.length_a   1.000
_cell.length_b   1.000
_cell.length_c   1.000
_cell.angle_alpha   90.00
_cell.angle_beta   90.00
_cell.angle_gamma   90.00
#
_symmetry.space_group_name_H-M   'P 1'
#
loop_
_entity.id
_entity.type
_entity.pdbx_description
1 polymer ?
#
loop_
_entity_poly.entity_id
_entity_poly.type
_entity_poly.pdbx_seq_one_letter_code
_entity_poly.pdbx_strand_id
1 'polypeptide(L)'
;MVLIVLIDKNTQCVNLNKVEVDHNGGGFTHMKRLSMAVFIIFCLILITACNADQTANEQVDDQEETGEETGEETTNIQETEEEESDQQDGNEAEGGDGDGGENAENAQQPQAVETSSVEDTVSFTRIWWTFGSPDRKPEAGVWLYTDEEHPSNKADTFDFEENDYLLYQVSDEDLLGHDLRAKRIVLLEDDVVKIVTDIHSEPSDGSDNLEMPRQYLEVEKNVLRGKSFIIELEDGTSLRLN
;
A
#
# COMPACT_ATOMS: atom_id res chain seq x y z
N MET A 1 -14.00 33.81 -15.03
CA MET A 1 -15.29 34.25 -15.59
C MET A 1 -16.38 33.68 -14.69
N VAL A 2 -17.02 34.51 -13.88
CA VAL A 2 -17.99 34.07 -12.86
C VAL A 2 -19.38 34.01 -13.51
N LEU A 3 -19.97 32.83 -13.57
CA LEU A 3 -21.32 32.60 -14.07
C LEU A 3 -22.30 32.68 -12.90
N ILE A 4 -23.07 33.76 -12.82
CA ILE A 4 -24.19 33.89 -11.89
C ILE A 4 -25.44 33.30 -12.57
N VAL A 5 -25.98 32.23 -12.02
CA VAL A 5 -27.24 31.62 -12.47
C VAL A 5 -28.37 32.13 -11.59
N LEU A 6 -29.28 32.93 -12.17
CA LEU A 6 -30.56 33.29 -11.56
C LEU A 6 -31.61 32.27 -12.01
N ILE A 7 -32.18 31.52 -11.07
CA ILE A 7 -33.25 30.55 -11.32
C ILE A 7 -34.59 31.25 -11.06
N ASP A 8 -35.38 31.42 -12.12
CA ASP A 8 -36.77 31.87 -12.07
C ASP A 8 -37.68 30.74 -11.57
N LYS A 9 -38.66 31.07 -10.73
CA LYS A 9 -39.49 30.13 -9.93
C LYS A 9 -40.73 29.61 -10.66
N ASN A 10 -40.77 29.65 -11.98
CA ASN A 10 -42.01 29.33 -12.68
C ASN A 10 -41.78 28.61 -14.01
N THR A 11 -41.28 27.38 -13.97
CA THR A 11 -41.41 26.46 -15.12
C THR A 11 -41.53 25.03 -14.61
N GLN A 12 -42.56 24.36 -15.12
CA GLN A 12 -43.02 23.03 -14.74
C GLN A 12 -42.04 21.93 -15.15
N CYS A 13 -42.06 20.83 -14.39
CA CYS A 13 -41.28 19.63 -14.58
C CYS A 13 -41.39 19.08 -16.01
N VAL A 14 -40.26 18.99 -16.71
CA VAL A 14 -40.13 18.17 -17.93
C VAL A 14 -39.47 16.86 -17.55
N ASN A 15 -40.19 15.77 -17.80
CA ASN A 15 -39.73 14.40 -17.64
C ASN A 15 -38.79 14.05 -18.81
N LEU A 16 -37.49 13.93 -18.54
CA LEU A 16 -36.49 13.51 -19.54
C LEU A 16 -36.19 12.02 -19.34
N ASN A 17 -37.04 11.19 -19.94
CA ASN A 17 -36.72 9.81 -20.26
C ASN A 17 -36.03 9.76 -21.62
N LYS A 18 -34.93 8.99 -21.69
CA LYS A 18 -34.27 8.46 -22.89
C LYS A 18 -33.40 9.44 -23.71
N VAL A 19 -32.10 9.34 -23.49
CA VAL A 19 -31.08 9.73 -24.47
C VAL A 19 -30.30 8.46 -24.84
N GLU A 20 -30.61 7.88 -25.99
CA GLU A 20 -29.75 6.90 -26.68
C GLU A 20 -28.61 7.68 -27.33
N VAL A 21 -27.37 7.30 -27.04
CA VAL A 21 -26.18 7.85 -27.68
C VAL A 21 -25.46 6.73 -28.42
N ASP A 22 -25.66 6.67 -29.73
CA ASP A 22 -24.84 5.87 -30.64
C ASP A 22 -23.42 6.45 -30.69
N HIS A 23 -22.42 5.65 -30.35
CA HIS A 23 -21.01 5.94 -30.65
C HIS A 23 -20.49 4.91 -31.65
N ASN A 24 -20.43 5.34 -32.91
CA ASN A 24 -19.83 4.60 -34.00
C ASN A 24 -18.56 5.34 -34.46
N GLY A 25 -17.41 4.68 -34.34
CA GLY A 25 -16.26 4.85 -35.23
C GLY A 25 -15.17 5.88 -34.89
N GLY A 26 -13.96 5.36 -34.64
CA GLY A 26 -12.85 5.64 -35.56
C GLY A 26 -11.76 6.60 -35.13
N GLY A 27 -10.70 6.04 -34.51
CA GLY A 27 -9.29 6.31 -34.84
C GLY A 27 -8.73 7.72 -34.71
N PHE A 28 -7.93 7.97 -33.66
CA PHE A 28 -6.91 9.03 -33.69
C PHE A 28 -5.73 8.74 -32.73
N THR A 29 -4.92 7.72 -33.05
CA THR A 29 -3.64 7.48 -32.40
C THR A 29 -2.52 8.15 -33.19
N HIS A 30 -2.25 9.46 -32.98
CA HIS A 30 -0.91 10.07 -33.23
C HIS A 30 -0.88 11.58 -32.92
N MET A 31 -0.96 12.02 -31.66
CA MET A 31 -0.65 13.43 -31.34
C MET A 31 -0.18 13.73 -29.91
N LYS A 32 0.45 12.78 -29.20
CA LYS A 32 0.92 13.00 -27.82
C LYS A 32 2.35 13.53 -27.67
N ARG A 33 3.15 13.64 -28.75
CA ARG A 33 4.59 14.01 -28.62
C ARG A 33 4.95 15.44 -29.03
N LEU A 34 4.04 16.19 -29.65
CA LEU A 34 4.32 17.59 -30.05
C LEU A 34 3.90 18.62 -28.99
N SER A 35 3.01 18.26 -28.05
CA SER A 35 2.47 19.19 -27.05
C SER A 35 3.42 19.48 -25.88
N MET A 36 4.38 18.59 -25.59
CA MET A 36 5.27 18.74 -24.43
C MET A 36 6.46 19.67 -24.72
N ALA A 37 6.95 19.71 -25.97
CA ALA A 37 8.07 20.58 -26.36
C ALA A 37 7.68 22.08 -26.41
N VAL A 38 6.42 22.40 -26.71
CA VAL A 38 5.93 23.78 -26.75
C VAL A 38 5.76 24.35 -25.33
N PHE A 39 5.44 23.52 -24.34
CA PHE A 39 5.24 23.95 -22.96
C PHE A 39 6.56 24.31 -22.26
N ILE A 40 7.64 23.57 -22.54
CA ILE A 40 8.98 23.83 -21.96
C ILE A 40 9.58 25.14 -22.50
N ILE A 41 9.35 25.46 -23.78
CA ILE A 41 9.82 26.73 -24.38
C ILE A 41 9.06 27.93 -23.80
N PHE A 42 7.79 27.78 -23.41
CA PHE A 42 7.01 28.85 -22.80
C PHE A 42 7.45 29.17 -21.36
N CYS A 43 7.86 28.16 -20.58
CA CYS A 43 8.36 28.36 -19.22
C CYS A 43 9.71 29.10 -19.16
N LEU A 44 10.58 28.91 -20.17
CA LEU A 44 11.90 29.57 -20.20
C LEU A 44 11.84 31.08 -20.50
N ILE A 45 10.73 31.58 -21.07
CA ILE A 45 10.59 33.01 -21.41
C ILE A 45 10.10 33.83 -20.20
N LEU A 46 9.57 33.20 -19.14
CA LEU A 46 9.03 33.91 -17.97
C LEU A 46 10.08 34.25 -16.89
N ILE A 47 11.32 33.79 -17.02
CA ILE A 47 12.37 33.99 -15.99
C ILE A 47 13.23 35.25 -16.26
N THR A 48 13.07 35.94 -17.39
CA THR A 48 13.94 37.08 -17.77
C THR A 48 13.35 38.48 -17.54
N ALA A 49 12.19 38.62 -16.87
CA ALA A 49 11.50 39.91 -16.75
C ALA A 49 11.51 40.58 -15.35
N CYS A 50 12.33 40.12 -14.41
CA CYS A 50 12.47 40.76 -13.10
C CYS A 50 13.92 41.18 -12.83
N ASN A 51 14.46 42.08 -13.64
CA ASN A 51 15.64 42.87 -13.26
C ASN A 51 15.72 44.15 -14.09
N ALA A 52 15.21 45.26 -13.52
CA ALA A 52 15.68 46.62 -13.78
C ALA A 52 15.02 47.63 -12.81
N ASP A 53 15.83 48.15 -11.87
CA ASP A 53 15.91 49.55 -11.40
C ASP A 53 14.71 50.20 -10.66
N GLN A 54 14.82 50.98 -9.56
CA GLN A 54 15.96 51.54 -8.82
C GLN A 54 15.43 52.31 -7.56
N THR A 55 16.23 52.37 -6.47
CA THR A 55 16.42 53.49 -5.47
C THR A 55 15.22 54.15 -4.76
N ALA A 56 15.24 54.53 -3.47
CA ALA A 56 16.22 54.60 -2.38
C ALA A 56 15.44 54.90 -1.07
N ASN A 57 15.92 54.44 0.10
CA ASN A 57 16.42 55.29 1.20
C ASN A 57 16.29 54.60 2.59
N GLU A 58 17.43 54.59 3.32
CA GLU A 58 17.67 54.53 4.79
C GLU A 58 16.81 53.63 5.72
N GLN A 59 17.28 52.97 6.78
CA GLN A 59 18.58 52.65 7.39
C GLN A 59 18.26 51.86 8.69
N VAL A 60 19.23 51.05 9.16
CA VAL A 60 19.46 50.59 10.56
C VAL A 60 18.98 49.18 10.97
N ASP A 61 19.99 48.30 10.95
CA ASP A 61 20.51 47.36 11.96
C ASP A 61 19.83 46.04 12.38
N ASP A 62 20.75 45.05 12.39
CA ASP A 62 20.87 43.82 13.17
C ASP A 62 19.89 42.68 12.89
N GLN A 63 20.36 41.63 12.18
CA GLN A 63 20.93 40.44 12.84
C GLN A 63 21.40 39.36 11.83
N GLU A 64 22.72 39.16 11.83
CA GLU A 64 23.50 37.91 11.70
C GLU A 64 23.10 36.79 10.70
N GLU A 65 24.04 36.56 9.77
CA GLU A 65 24.17 35.44 8.82
C GLU A 65 24.43 34.08 9.50
N THR A 66 23.98 33.00 8.88
CA THR A 66 24.79 31.91 8.26
C THR A 66 23.83 30.76 7.90
N GLY A 67 23.86 30.09 6.74
CA GLY A 67 24.76 30.08 5.60
C GLY A 67 24.56 28.74 4.87
N GLU A 68 24.47 28.80 3.54
CA GLU A 68 24.83 27.80 2.51
C GLU A 68 24.32 26.34 2.62
N GLU A 69 23.52 25.84 1.69
CA GLU A 69 23.81 25.43 0.29
C GLU A 69 24.17 23.94 0.14
N THR A 70 23.44 23.30 -0.80
CA THR A 70 23.92 22.28 -1.76
C THR A 70 24.12 20.83 -1.30
N GLY A 71 23.50 19.91 -2.04
CA GLY A 71 23.91 18.51 -2.09
C GLY A 71 22.83 17.51 -2.51
N GLU A 72 22.50 17.47 -3.81
CA GLU A 72 21.99 16.23 -4.42
C GLU A 72 23.07 15.15 -4.28
N GLU A 73 22.77 14.06 -3.58
CA GLU A 73 23.54 12.82 -3.67
C GLU A 73 22.58 11.66 -3.93
N THR A 74 22.64 11.15 -5.16
CA THR A 74 21.98 9.93 -5.59
C THR A 74 22.84 8.76 -5.15
N THR A 75 22.42 8.01 -4.13
CA THR A 75 23.10 6.77 -3.75
C THR A 75 22.25 5.58 -4.17
N ASN A 76 22.64 5.02 -5.31
CA ASN A 76 22.21 3.76 -5.84
C ASN A 76 22.97 2.66 -5.09
N ILE A 77 22.31 1.89 -4.21
CA ILE A 77 22.90 0.69 -3.62
C ILE A 77 22.05 -0.51 -4.03
N GLN A 78 22.58 -1.20 -5.03
CA GLN A 78 22.27 -2.56 -5.40
C GLN A 78 23.14 -3.46 -4.51
N GLU A 79 22.54 -4.23 -3.60
CA GLU A 79 23.21 -5.37 -2.98
C GLU A 79 22.56 -6.66 -3.46
N THR A 80 23.44 -7.46 -4.06
CA THR A 80 23.26 -8.76 -4.68
C THR A 80 23.82 -9.79 -3.70
N GLU A 81 23.07 -10.88 -3.52
CA GLU A 81 23.43 -12.26 -3.15
C GLU A 81 24.36 -12.50 -1.94
N GLU A 82 23.95 -13.44 -1.08
CA GLU A 82 24.78 -14.62 -0.78
C GLU A 82 23.93 -15.74 -0.17
N GLU A 83 23.86 -16.86 -0.91
CA GLU A 83 23.51 -18.19 -0.42
C GLU A 83 24.72 -18.79 0.29
N GLU A 84 24.57 -19.33 1.51
CA GLU A 84 25.33 -20.48 2.04
C GLU A 84 24.36 -21.22 3.00
N SER A 85 23.93 -22.46 2.71
CA SER A 85 24.65 -23.74 2.86
C SER A 85 25.28 -23.91 4.24
N ASP A 86 24.66 -24.71 5.11
CA ASP A 86 25.41 -25.68 5.91
C ASP A 86 24.54 -26.81 6.49
N GLN A 87 24.91 -28.04 6.11
CA GLN A 87 24.54 -29.30 6.75
C GLN A 87 25.69 -29.74 7.67
N GLN A 88 25.40 -30.02 8.94
CA GLN A 88 26.10 -31.05 9.75
C GLN A 88 25.29 -31.30 11.02
N ASP A 89 24.56 -32.41 11.15
CA ASP A 89 24.97 -33.77 11.55
C ASP A 89 25.70 -33.85 12.91
N GLY A 90 25.09 -34.61 13.82
CA GLY A 90 25.45 -34.71 15.24
C GLY A 90 24.72 -35.88 15.90
N ASN A 91 25.10 -37.08 15.48
CA ASN A 91 24.63 -38.38 15.95
C ASN A 91 25.40 -38.83 17.22
N GLU A 92 24.69 -39.17 18.30
CA GLU A 92 25.21 -39.98 19.41
C GLU A 92 24.11 -40.93 19.94
N ALA A 93 24.31 -42.24 19.79
CA ALA A 93 23.97 -43.24 20.80
C ALA A 93 24.60 -44.60 20.45
N GLU A 94 25.51 -45.05 21.31
CA GLU A 94 26.11 -46.39 21.30
C GLU A 94 25.12 -47.48 21.75
N GLY A 95 25.23 -48.65 21.12
CA GLY A 95 25.51 -49.91 21.83
C GLY A 95 24.34 -50.83 22.19
N GLY A 96 24.27 -52.00 21.53
CA GLY A 96 23.47 -53.14 22.01
C GLY A 96 23.42 -54.33 21.04
N ASP A 97 24.44 -55.18 21.07
CA ASP A 97 24.54 -56.48 20.37
C ASP A 97 23.55 -57.51 20.96
N GLY A 98 22.84 -58.27 20.12
CA GLY A 98 21.87 -59.28 20.57
C GLY A 98 21.10 -60.02 19.48
N ASP A 99 21.82 -60.81 18.68
CA ASP A 99 21.48 -62.10 18.06
C ASP A 99 19.99 -62.55 17.93
N GLY A 100 19.57 -62.77 16.67
CA GLY A 100 18.75 -63.93 16.30
C GLY A 100 17.23 -63.74 16.14
N GLY A 101 16.77 -63.48 14.91
CA GLY A 101 15.37 -63.73 14.56
C GLY A 101 14.91 -63.06 13.26
N GLU A 102 14.77 -63.85 12.20
CA GLU A 102 14.21 -63.49 10.89
C GLU A 102 12.90 -62.68 11.03
N ASN A 103 12.88 -61.41 10.58
CA ASN A 103 11.61 -60.77 10.22
C ASN A 103 11.80 -59.60 9.23
N ALA A 104 11.21 -59.79 8.06
CA ALA A 104 10.75 -58.81 7.07
C ALA A 104 11.52 -57.48 6.96
N GLU A 105 12.25 -57.36 5.84
CA GLU A 105 12.60 -56.09 5.19
C GLU A 105 11.35 -55.22 5.02
N ASN A 106 11.03 -54.40 6.02
CA ASN A 106 10.03 -53.35 5.91
C ASN A 106 10.70 -52.13 5.26
N ALA A 107 11.02 -52.26 3.97
CA ALA A 107 11.31 -51.13 3.13
C ALA A 107 10.04 -50.27 3.08
N GLN A 108 10.01 -49.19 3.88
CA GLN A 108 8.93 -48.21 3.82
C GLN A 108 8.85 -47.67 2.39
N GLN A 109 7.88 -48.20 1.65
CA GLN A 109 7.56 -47.74 0.32
C GLN A 109 7.24 -46.24 0.40
N PRO A 110 7.74 -45.40 -0.54
CA PRO A 110 7.44 -43.98 -0.53
C PRO A 110 5.93 -43.79 -0.57
N GLN A 111 5.37 -43.14 0.45
CA GLN A 111 3.96 -42.81 0.50
C GLN A 111 3.70 -41.60 -0.40
N ALA A 112 2.76 -41.74 -1.32
CA ALA A 112 2.26 -40.62 -2.08
C ALA A 112 1.58 -39.64 -1.12
N VAL A 113 2.01 -38.38 -1.15
CA VAL A 113 1.38 -37.28 -0.40
C VAL A 113 0.36 -36.64 -1.33
N GLU A 114 -0.87 -36.47 -0.83
CA GLU A 114 -1.90 -35.74 -1.58
C GLU A 114 -1.50 -34.27 -1.73
N THR A 115 -1.81 -33.69 -2.90
CA THR A 115 -1.56 -32.27 -3.14
C THR A 115 -2.55 -31.42 -2.35
N SER A 116 -2.06 -30.41 -1.62
CA SER A 116 -2.93 -29.41 -1.02
C SER A 116 -3.61 -28.56 -2.09
N SER A 117 -4.87 -28.18 -1.83
CA SER A 117 -5.57 -27.19 -2.66
C SER A 117 -4.82 -25.87 -2.65
N VAL A 118 -4.70 -25.23 -3.81
CA VAL A 118 -4.17 -23.86 -3.92
C VAL A 118 -5.31 -22.92 -3.56
N GLU A 119 -5.10 -22.04 -2.58
CA GLU A 119 -6.04 -20.97 -2.26
C GLU A 119 -5.98 -19.87 -3.34
N ASP A 120 -7.14 -19.29 -3.70
CA ASP A 120 -7.16 -18.10 -4.57
C ASP A 120 -6.64 -16.90 -3.77
N THR A 121 -5.49 -16.37 -4.18
CA THR A 121 -4.79 -15.30 -3.46
C THR A 121 -4.68 -14.02 -4.27
N VAL A 122 -4.70 -12.88 -3.57
CA VAL A 122 -4.47 -11.55 -4.15
C VAL A 122 -3.03 -11.13 -3.90
N SER A 123 -2.35 -10.69 -4.96
CA SER A 123 -1.02 -10.10 -4.85
C SER A 123 -1.11 -8.71 -4.22
N PHE A 124 -0.16 -8.38 -3.34
CA PHE A 124 -0.11 -7.08 -2.69
C PHE A 124 1.33 -6.68 -2.36
N THR A 125 1.54 -5.38 -2.20
CA THR A 125 2.79 -4.81 -1.66
C THR A 125 2.51 -4.14 -0.33
N ARG A 126 3.32 -4.44 0.70
CA ARG A 126 3.24 -3.72 1.98
C ARG A 126 3.87 -2.34 1.82
N ILE A 127 3.16 -1.32 2.26
CA ILE A 127 3.67 0.04 2.26
C ILE A 127 4.42 0.30 3.57
N TRP A 128 5.67 0.72 3.44
CA TRP A 128 6.53 1.14 4.55
C TRP A 128 6.65 2.66 4.56
N TRP A 129 6.50 3.26 5.73
CA TRP A 129 6.58 4.71 5.90
C TRP A 129 7.95 5.10 6.42
N THR A 130 8.72 5.83 5.63
CA THR A 130 10.07 6.30 6.00
C THR A 130 10.08 7.67 6.67
N PHE A 131 9.07 8.52 6.41
CA PHE A 131 9.02 9.91 6.90
C PHE A 131 7.74 10.22 7.69
N GLY A 132 7.43 9.36 8.65
CA GLY A 132 6.20 9.45 9.44
C GLY A 132 5.03 8.79 8.72
N SER A 133 4.31 7.94 9.44
CA SER A 133 3.09 7.33 8.93
C SER A 133 1.92 8.31 9.08
N PRO A 134 0.90 8.26 8.20
CA PRO A 134 -0.33 9.05 8.35
C PRO A 134 -0.94 8.88 9.74
N ASP A 135 -1.76 9.82 10.23
CA ASP A 135 -2.46 9.61 11.50
C ASP A 135 -3.36 8.36 11.47
N ARG A 136 -3.57 7.74 12.64
CA ARG A 136 -4.49 6.59 12.78
C ARG A 136 -5.94 7.03 12.62
N LYS A 137 -6.77 6.09 12.18
CA LYS A 137 -8.22 6.27 12.26
C LYS A 137 -8.64 6.21 13.72
N PRO A 138 -9.65 6.98 14.15
CA PRO A 138 -10.11 6.95 15.54
C PRO A 138 -10.71 5.60 15.93
N GLU A 139 -11.24 4.86 14.96
CA GLU A 139 -11.89 3.56 15.12
C GLU A 139 -11.09 2.49 14.37
N ALA A 140 -11.21 1.24 14.78
CA ALA A 140 -10.74 0.09 14.00
C ALA A 140 -11.62 -0.12 12.76
N GLY A 141 -11.10 -0.86 11.79
CA GLY A 141 -11.80 -1.09 10.53
C GLY A 141 -10.89 -1.42 9.37
N VAL A 142 -11.52 -1.54 8.20
CA VAL A 142 -10.86 -1.75 6.92
C VAL A 142 -11.35 -0.68 5.95
N TRP A 143 -10.44 -0.01 5.25
CA TRP A 143 -10.73 1.01 4.26
C TRP A 143 -10.01 0.67 2.97
N LEU A 144 -10.77 0.61 1.88
CA LEU A 144 -10.23 0.53 0.53
C LEU A 144 -10.26 1.94 -0.06
N TYR A 145 -9.08 2.52 -0.29
CA TYR A 145 -8.93 3.80 -0.96
C TYR A 145 -8.76 3.57 -2.46
N THR A 146 -9.58 4.27 -3.23
CA THR A 146 -9.60 4.22 -4.70
C THR A 146 -9.31 5.61 -5.27
N ASP A 147 -9.15 5.70 -6.58
CA ASP A 147 -9.10 6.98 -7.31
C ASP A 147 -10.35 7.85 -7.11
N GLU A 148 -11.50 7.23 -6.89
CA GLU A 148 -12.77 7.92 -6.66
C GLU A 148 -12.99 8.27 -5.18
N GLU A 149 -12.48 7.44 -4.27
CA GLU A 149 -12.72 7.53 -2.83
C GLU A 149 -11.42 7.40 -2.04
N HIS A 150 -10.78 8.54 -1.80
CA HIS A 150 -9.59 8.64 -0.95
C HIS A 150 -9.57 9.96 -0.15
N PRO A 151 -8.85 10.02 0.99
CA PRO A 151 -8.61 11.28 1.66
C PRO A 151 -7.83 12.26 0.76
N SER A 152 -8.28 13.51 0.64
CA SER A 152 -7.65 14.50 -0.25
C SER A 152 -6.19 14.78 0.10
N ASN A 153 -5.80 14.61 1.37
CA ASN A 153 -4.42 14.73 1.84
C ASN A 153 -3.54 13.50 1.50
N LYS A 154 -4.03 12.58 0.68
CA LYS A 154 -3.32 11.36 0.24
C LYS A 154 -3.18 11.24 -1.27
N ALA A 155 -3.76 12.15 -2.04
CA ALA A 155 -3.71 12.12 -3.51
C ALA A 155 -2.27 12.09 -4.05
N ASP A 156 -1.34 12.82 -3.42
CA ASP A 156 0.07 12.85 -3.84
C ASP A 156 0.93 11.74 -3.20
N THR A 157 0.35 10.93 -2.29
CA THR A 157 1.08 9.88 -1.56
C THR A 157 1.01 8.52 -2.25
N PHE A 158 -0.06 8.30 -3.02
CA PHE A 158 -0.42 7.00 -3.58
C PHE A 158 -0.74 7.17 -5.06
N ASP A 159 -0.35 6.18 -5.88
CA ASP A 159 -0.67 6.14 -7.30
C ASP A 159 -2.01 5.44 -7.53
N PHE A 160 -3.08 6.21 -7.37
CA PHE A 160 -4.44 5.70 -7.55
C PHE A 160 -4.83 5.43 -9.01
N GLU A 161 -4.01 5.86 -9.98
CA GLU A 161 -4.28 5.57 -11.39
C GLU A 161 -4.14 4.08 -11.67
N GLU A 162 -3.08 3.48 -11.10
CA GLU A 162 -2.70 2.07 -11.34
C GLU A 162 -3.21 1.12 -10.26
N ASN A 163 -3.33 1.56 -8.99
CA ASN A 163 -3.62 0.67 -7.86
C ASN A 163 -4.75 1.17 -6.95
N ASP A 164 -5.37 0.24 -6.22
CA ASP A 164 -6.17 0.56 -5.04
C ASP A 164 -5.32 0.33 -3.77
N TYR A 165 -5.67 1.00 -2.68
CA TYR A 165 -4.88 0.97 -1.43
C TYR A 165 -5.73 0.55 -0.24
N LEU A 166 -5.36 -0.56 0.40
CA LEU A 166 -6.07 -1.11 1.55
C LEU A 166 -5.39 -0.68 2.84
N LEU A 167 -6.15 -0.11 3.77
CA LEU A 167 -5.76 0.07 5.17
C LEU A 167 -6.61 -0.86 6.03
N TYR A 168 -5.96 -1.62 6.91
CA TYR A 168 -6.65 -2.22 8.05
C TYR A 168 -6.08 -1.71 9.37
N GLN A 169 -6.94 -1.64 10.38
CA GLN A 169 -6.61 -1.28 11.75
C GLN A 169 -7.44 -2.13 12.71
N VAL A 170 -6.80 -2.76 13.69
CA VAL A 170 -7.41 -3.76 14.58
C VAL A 170 -7.54 -3.18 16.00
N SER A 171 -8.68 -3.42 16.65
CA SER A 171 -8.99 -2.90 18.00
C SER A 171 -8.71 -3.89 19.14
N ASP A 172 -8.16 -5.06 18.84
CA ASP A 172 -7.90 -6.08 19.84
C ASP A 172 -6.94 -5.58 20.93
N GLU A 173 -7.40 -5.60 22.18
CA GLU A 173 -6.68 -4.99 23.32
C GLU A 173 -5.34 -5.68 23.54
N ASP A 174 -5.29 -7.01 23.34
CA ASP A 174 -4.09 -7.82 23.49
C ASP A 174 -3.05 -7.56 22.39
N LEU A 175 -3.42 -6.84 21.33
CA LEU A 175 -2.56 -6.52 20.18
C LEU A 175 -2.18 -5.03 20.12
N LEU A 176 -2.60 -4.22 21.08
CA LEU A 176 -2.23 -2.81 21.09
C LEU A 176 -0.70 -2.64 21.18
N GLY A 177 -0.16 -1.78 20.32
CA GLY A 177 1.27 -1.52 20.21
C GLY A 177 2.08 -2.57 19.45
N HIS A 178 1.50 -3.72 19.09
CA HIS A 178 2.17 -4.70 18.24
C HIS A 178 2.27 -4.21 16.79
N ASP A 179 3.23 -4.76 16.04
CA ASP A 179 3.31 -4.60 14.58
C ASP A 179 2.67 -5.82 13.90
N LEU A 180 1.45 -5.67 13.38
CA LEU A 180 0.79 -6.71 12.59
C LEU A 180 1.12 -6.55 11.12
N ARG A 181 1.60 -7.63 10.49
CA ARG A 181 1.96 -7.63 9.07
C ARG A 181 1.13 -8.63 8.30
N ALA A 182 0.54 -8.16 7.19
CA ALA A 182 -0.15 -9.05 6.26
C ALA A 182 0.85 -10.02 5.59
N LYS A 183 0.47 -11.28 5.53
CA LYS A 183 1.25 -12.38 4.93
C LYS A 183 0.62 -12.85 3.62
N ARG A 184 -0.71 -12.93 3.60
CA ARG A 184 -1.49 -13.28 2.40
C ARG A 184 -2.89 -12.68 2.46
N ILE A 185 -3.45 -12.44 1.28
CA ILE A 185 -4.85 -12.07 1.10
C ILE A 185 -5.49 -13.22 0.32
N VAL A 186 -6.54 -13.81 0.87
CA VAL A 186 -7.25 -14.96 0.29
C VAL A 186 -8.65 -14.51 -0.12
N LEU A 187 -9.04 -14.80 -1.36
CA LEU A 187 -10.41 -14.66 -1.82
C LEU A 187 -11.18 -15.90 -1.39
N LEU A 188 -12.22 -15.70 -0.58
CA LEU A 188 -13.14 -16.75 -0.20
C LEU A 188 -14.35 -16.73 -1.14
N GLU A 189 -15.05 -17.86 -1.17
CA GLU A 189 -16.40 -17.92 -1.72
C GLU A 189 -17.30 -16.92 -0.95
N ASP A 190 -18.27 -16.30 -1.62
CA ASP A 190 -19.20 -15.28 -1.07
C ASP A 190 -18.70 -13.81 -1.00
N ASP A 191 -17.79 -13.39 -1.88
CA ASP A 191 -17.28 -11.99 -1.92
C ASP A 191 -16.65 -11.53 -0.59
N VAL A 192 -16.11 -12.50 0.16
CA VAL A 192 -15.36 -12.28 1.39
C VAL A 192 -13.87 -12.38 1.10
N VAL A 193 -13.10 -11.44 1.65
CA VAL A 193 -11.65 -11.39 1.59
C VAL A 193 -11.12 -11.67 2.99
N LYS A 194 -10.22 -12.64 3.10
CA LYS A 194 -9.49 -12.90 4.33
C LYS A 194 -8.07 -12.36 4.24
N ILE A 195 -7.70 -11.49 5.17
CA ILE A 195 -6.33 -11.00 5.35
C ILE A 195 -5.71 -11.82 6.47
N VAL A 196 -4.71 -12.64 6.15
CA VAL A 196 -3.96 -13.39 7.16
C VAL A 196 -2.73 -12.56 7.55
N THR A 197 -2.55 -12.40 8.86
CA THR A 197 -1.56 -11.52 9.48
C THR A 197 -0.70 -12.26 10.49
N ASP A 198 0.45 -11.69 10.81
CA ASP A 198 1.41 -12.19 11.77
C ASP A 198 1.85 -11.05 12.70
N ILE A 199 2.16 -11.39 13.95
CA ILE A 199 2.73 -10.48 14.94
C ILE A 199 4.23 -10.41 14.66
N HIS A 200 4.66 -9.33 14.03
CA HIS A 200 6.06 -9.16 13.66
C HIS A 200 6.93 -8.64 14.80
N SER A 201 6.38 -7.79 15.65
CA SER A 201 7.08 -7.29 16.83
C SER A 201 6.13 -7.03 17.99
N GLU A 202 6.67 -7.20 19.18
CA GLU A 202 6.04 -6.82 20.44
C GLU A 202 5.95 -5.29 20.59
N PRO A 203 5.08 -4.79 21.48
CA PRO A 203 5.03 -3.38 21.81
C PRO A 203 6.36 -2.90 22.38
N SER A 204 6.71 -1.65 22.07
CA SER A 204 7.87 -1.01 22.68
C SER A 204 7.66 -0.83 24.19
N ASP A 205 8.59 -1.37 24.99
CA ASP A 205 8.59 -1.20 26.45
C ASP A 205 8.48 0.28 26.85
N GLY A 206 7.57 0.59 27.77
CA GLY A 206 7.42 1.93 28.36
C GLY A 206 6.52 2.90 27.61
N SER A 207 5.74 2.45 26.63
CA SER A 207 4.67 3.25 26.04
C SER A 207 3.41 3.21 26.91
N ASP A 208 3.05 4.35 27.49
CA ASP A 208 1.78 4.51 28.22
C ASP A 208 0.56 4.61 27.27
N ASN A 209 0.79 4.77 25.97
CA ASN A 209 -0.24 4.89 24.94
C ASN A 209 0.04 3.91 23.81
N LEU A 210 -0.41 2.67 24.01
CA LEU A 210 -0.35 1.64 22.97
C LEU A 210 -1.36 1.96 21.87
N GLU A 211 -0.89 2.01 20.64
CA GLU A 211 -1.71 2.35 19.48
C GLU A 211 -2.26 1.10 18.81
N MET A 212 -3.44 1.20 18.18
CA MET A 212 -3.96 0.10 17.38
C MET A 212 -2.99 -0.31 16.27
N PRO A 213 -2.70 -1.62 16.10
CA PRO A 213 -1.91 -2.11 15.00
C PRO A 213 -2.63 -1.83 13.67
N ARG A 214 -1.86 -1.45 12.66
CA ARG A 214 -2.37 -1.14 11.32
C ARG A 214 -1.34 -1.42 10.24
N GLN A 215 -1.82 -1.64 9.02
CA GLN A 215 -0.96 -1.79 7.86
C GLN A 215 -1.65 -1.24 6.62
N TYR A 216 -0.86 -0.56 5.79
CA TYR A 216 -1.24 -0.17 4.44
C TYR A 216 -0.71 -1.19 3.44
N LEU A 217 -1.55 -1.58 2.49
CA LEU A 217 -1.25 -2.49 1.40
C LEU A 217 -1.63 -1.83 0.07
N GLU A 218 -0.75 -1.92 -0.91
CA GLU A 218 -1.06 -1.66 -2.31
C GLU A 218 -1.57 -2.94 -2.95
N VAL A 219 -2.68 -2.86 -3.67
CA VAL A 219 -3.33 -4.00 -4.33
C VAL A 219 -3.72 -3.64 -5.76
N GLU A 220 -3.84 -4.66 -6.60
CA GLU A 220 -4.31 -4.48 -7.97
C GLU A 220 -5.70 -3.82 -8.00
N LYS A 221 -5.85 -2.83 -8.88
CA LYS A 221 -7.05 -2.02 -8.98
C LYS A 221 -8.29 -2.87 -9.25
N ASN A 222 -9.39 -2.50 -8.60
CA ASN A 222 -10.70 -3.14 -8.67
C ASN A 222 -10.81 -4.54 -8.04
N VAL A 223 -9.71 -5.21 -7.67
CA VAL A 223 -9.76 -6.62 -7.20
C VAL A 223 -10.55 -6.76 -5.89
N LEU A 224 -10.49 -5.76 -5.01
CA LEU A 224 -11.13 -5.81 -3.69
C LEU A 224 -12.42 -4.99 -3.58
N ARG A 225 -12.87 -4.34 -4.67
CA ARG A 225 -14.03 -3.43 -4.62
C ARG A 225 -15.31 -4.23 -4.34
N GLY A 226 -16.13 -3.70 -3.42
CA GLY A 226 -17.41 -4.31 -3.02
C GLY A 226 -17.30 -5.57 -2.14
N LYS A 227 -16.10 -5.96 -1.74
CA LYS A 227 -15.88 -7.15 -0.91
C LYS A 227 -15.98 -6.84 0.58
N SER A 228 -16.32 -7.86 1.35
CA SER A 228 -16.29 -7.82 2.82
C SER A 228 -14.96 -8.38 3.33
N PHE A 229 -14.54 -7.99 4.54
CA PHE A 229 -13.21 -8.34 5.06
C PHE A 229 -13.26 -9.09 6.38
N ILE A 230 -12.40 -10.10 6.50
CA ILE A 230 -12.04 -10.79 7.73
C ILE A 230 -10.53 -10.63 7.92
N ILE A 231 -10.09 -10.43 9.15
CA ILE A 231 -8.66 -10.44 9.48
C ILE A 231 -8.41 -11.57 10.48
N GLU A 232 -7.42 -12.40 10.19
CA GLU A 232 -7.01 -13.52 11.03
C GLU A 232 -5.51 -13.45 11.30
N LEU A 233 -5.08 -13.97 12.46
CA LEU A 233 -3.68 -14.35 12.70
C LEU A 233 -3.35 -15.65 11.96
N GLU A 234 -2.06 -15.95 11.77
CA GLU A 234 -1.60 -17.18 11.12
C GLU A 234 -2.10 -18.46 11.80
N ASP A 235 -2.40 -18.41 13.10
CA ASP A 235 -2.96 -19.52 13.87
C ASP A 235 -4.49 -19.73 13.68
N GLY A 236 -5.13 -18.86 12.90
CA GLY A 236 -6.57 -18.88 12.62
C GLY A 236 -7.43 -18.07 13.59
N THR A 237 -6.82 -17.34 14.53
CA THR A 237 -7.57 -16.45 15.44
C THR A 237 -8.12 -15.26 14.67
N SER A 238 -9.46 -15.12 14.61
CA SER A 238 -10.12 -13.96 14.01
C SER A 238 -9.97 -12.71 14.89
N LEU A 239 -9.58 -11.60 14.28
CA LEU A 239 -9.33 -10.33 14.94
C LEU A 239 -10.56 -9.41 14.89
N ARG A 240 -10.71 -8.58 15.92
CA ARG A 240 -11.82 -7.62 16.02
C ARG A 240 -11.53 -6.32 15.30
N LEU A 241 -12.55 -5.81 14.60
CA LEU A 241 -12.52 -4.53 13.89
C LEU A 241 -13.47 -3.49 14.49
N ASN A 242 -14.15 -3.82 15.58
CA ASN A 242 -15.13 -2.99 16.28
C ASN A 242 -15.24 -3.32 17.77
#